data_AF-A0A7Y5GFG9-F1
#
_entry.id   AF-A0A7Y5GFG9-F1
#
_cell.length_a   1.000
_cell.length_b   1.000
_cell.length_c   1.000
_cell.angle_alpha   90.00
_cell.angle_beta   90.00
_cell.angle_gamma   90.00
#
_symmetry.space_group_name_H-M   'P 1'
#
loop_
_entity.id
_entity.type
_entity.pdbx_description
1 polymer ?
#
loop_
_entity_poly.entity_id
_entity_poly.type
_entity_poly.pdbx_seq_one_letter_code
_entity_poly.pdbx_strand_id
1 'polypeptide(L)'
;MERNPGANRHGILLSAAYVSNKAQHLPSLGLPNQVRPGPGSFVSRKRCPEWGTLYLASYDGNAAYHSGQFKMHRPFSGGLSFLTGYTWSKAIDDRGGTFVGEADRGGGFQDSYNRTLEKGLAGQDIRHRFVLNFVYELSFGKGKSLLSKGGISGAIFGGWQISSIVTSQTGSPFTVVQAFNGANTDGGQRRPDLIGNPNDGPRTVKQWFDTGAFRENRPADTVNGPFRFGNAGRHIVIGPGLVNWDFAAYKELHLASAGTFNSGENSLIS
;
A
#
# COMPACT_ATOMS: atom_id res chain seq x y z
N MET A 1 31.83 22.79 31.62
CA MET A 1 32.67 22.16 30.57
C MET A 1 32.51 20.65 30.72
N GLU A 2 31.37 20.14 30.26
CA GLU A 2 30.96 18.76 30.51
C GLU A 2 31.33 17.94 29.27
N ARG A 3 32.44 17.19 29.37
CA ARG A 3 32.83 16.22 28.35
C ARG A 3 31.83 15.07 28.41
N ASN A 4 30.98 14.94 27.40
CA ASN A 4 30.19 13.73 27.21
C ASN A 4 31.11 12.66 26.57
N PRO A 5 31.48 11.59 27.29
CA PRO A 5 32.43 10.60 26.80
C PRO A 5 31.70 9.56 25.95
N GLY A 6 32.15 9.36 24.71
CA GLY A 6 31.99 8.10 23.98
C GLY A 6 30.57 7.68 23.59
N ALA A 7 30.09 8.16 22.44
CA ALA A 7 29.04 7.47 21.69
C ALA A 7 29.63 6.81 20.42
N ASN A 8 30.65 5.97 20.59
CA ASN A 8 30.97 4.91 19.61
C ASN A 8 29.86 3.85 19.67
N ARG A 9 28.64 4.19 19.23
CA ARG A 9 27.56 3.22 19.11
C ARG A 9 27.67 2.55 17.74
N HIS A 10 28.49 1.51 17.67
CA HIS A 10 28.46 0.51 16.57
C HIS A 10 27.14 -0.32 16.54
N GLY A 11 26.10 0.13 17.24
CA GLY A 11 24.89 -0.63 17.50
C GLY A 11 23.81 -0.41 16.45
N ILE A 12 23.12 -1.50 16.10
CA ILE A 12 21.85 -1.46 15.38
C ILE A 12 20.75 -1.19 16.42
N LEU A 13 19.88 -0.23 16.13
CA LEU A 13 18.69 0.06 16.91
C LEU A 13 17.49 -0.66 16.28
N LEU A 14 16.78 -1.43 17.10
CA LEU A 14 15.57 -2.16 16.71
C LEU A 14 14.38 -1.60 17.50
N SER A 15 13.26 -1.40 16.84
CA SER A 15 11.99 -1.11 17.50
C SER A 15 10.84 -1.87 16.84
N ALA A 16 9.92 -2.35 17.64
CA ALA A 16 8.67 -2.95 17.19
C ALA A 16 7.49 -2.27 17.89
N ALA A 17 6.38 -2.10 17.18
CA ALA A 17 5.16 -1.52 17.72
C ALA A 17 3.94 -2.26 17.16
N TYR A 18 2.89 -2.34 17.97
CA TYR A 18 1.57 -2.74 17.52
C TYR A 18 0.66 -1.51 17.58
N VAL A 19 -0.02 -1.19 16.48
CA VAL A 19 -0.93 -0.06 16.37
C VAL A 19 -2.32 -0.57 16.02
N SER A 20 -3.32 -0.13 16.78
CA SER A 20 -4.72 -0.48 16.56
C SER A 20 -5.55 0.80 16.47
N ASN A 21 -6.48 0.85 15.54
CA ASN A 21 -7.48 1.90 15.43
C ASN A 21 -8.86 1.26 15.25
N LYS A 22 -9.86 1.78 15.97
CA LYS A 22 -11.26 1.44 15.78
C LYS A 22 -12.01 2.72 15.50
N ALA A 23 -12.78 2.73 14.43
CA ALA A 23 -13.66 3.82 14.07
C ALA A 23 -15.11 3.33 14.04
N GLN A 24 -16.00 4.14 14.61
CA GLN A 24 -17.43 3.89 14.69
C GLN A 24 -18.17 5.14 14.23
N HIS A 25 -19.44 4.98 13.86
CA HIS A 25 -20.27 6.05 13.33
C HIS A 25 -19.63 6.76 12.12
N LEU A 26 -18.96 6.00 11.28
CA LEU A 26 -18.44 6.51 10.02
C LEU A 26 -19.59 6.78 9.05
N PRO A 27 -19.47 7.82 8.22
CA PRO A 27 -20.51 8.11 7.26
C PRO A 27 -20.64 6.95 6.26
N SER A 28 -21.89 6.64 5.91
CA SER A 28 -22.26 5.59 5.00
C SER A 28 -23.45 6.04 4.15
N LEU A 29 -23.55 5.48 2.94
CA LEU A 29 -24.62 5.75 2.00
C LEU A 29 -25.45 4.48 1.76
N GLY A 30 -26.70 4.50 2.18
CA GLY A 30 -27.66 3.41 1.99
C GLY A 30 -28.75 3.75 0.97
N LEU A 31 -29.43 2.71 0.49
CA LEU A 31 -30.60 2.82 -0.38
C LEU A 31 -31.84 2.29 0.37
N PRO A 32 -32.48 3.08 1.24
CA PRO A 32 -33.59 2.59 2.07
C PRO A 32 -34.80 2.08 1.27
N ASN A 33 -34.95 2.58 0.03
CA ASN A 33 -36.02 2.19 -0.90
C ASN A 33 -35.55 1.18 -1.98
N GLN A 34 -34.45 0.45 -1.73
CA GLN A 34 -33.94 -0.58 -2.64
C GLN A 34 -35.00 -1.68 -2.83
N VAL A 35 -35.20 -2.11 -4.07
CA VAL A 35 -36.13 -3.21 -4.37
C VAL A 35 -35.52 -4.54 -3.92
N ARG A 36 -36.33 -5.40 -3.29
CA ARG A 36 -35.89 -6.76 -2.91
C ARG A 36 -35.80 -7.69 -4.12
N PRO A 37 -34.90 -8.70 -4.13
CA PRO A 37 -34.79 -9.60 -5.26
C PRO A 37 -36.12 -10.24 -5.66
N GLY A 38 -36.42 -10.28 -6.96
CA GLY A 38 -37.67 -10.86 -7.46
C GLY A 38 -37.99 -10.54 -8.92
N PRO A 39 -39.04 -11.16 -9.49
CA PRO A 39 -39.45 -10.99 -10.88
C PRO A 39 -40.12 -9.63 -11.12
N GLY A 40 -40.24 -9.25 -12.40
CA GLY A 40 -40.99 -8.06 -12.82
C GLY A 40 -40.26 -6.74 -12.58
N SER A 41 -40.99 -5.64 -12.81
CA SER A 41 -40.43 -4.29 -12.78
C SER A 41 -40.02 -3.86 -11.36
N PHE A 42 -39.09 -2.90 -11.27
CA PHE A 42 -38.71 -2.31 -9.99
C PHE A 42 -39.88 -1.56 -9.35
N VAL A 43 -40.66 -0.81 -10.15
CA VAL A 43 -41.76 0.02 -9.66
C VAL A 43 -42.81 -0.82 -8.94
N SER A 44 -43.18 -2.00 -9.48
CA SER A 44 -44.21 -2.85 -8.85
C SER A 44 -43.78 -3.52 -7.55
N ARG A 45 -42.46 -3.61 -7.30
CA ARG A 45 -41.89 -4.23 -6.08
C ARG A 45 -41.32 -3.22 -5.11
N LYS A 46 -41.26 -1.94 -5.48
CA LYS A 46 -40.69 -0.87 -4.67
C LYS A 46 -41.63 -0.56 -3.51
N ARG A 47 -41.07 -0.37 -2.31
CA ARG A 47 -41.85 -0.09 -1.10
C ARG A 47 -42.56 1.27 -1.18
N CYS A 48 -41.85 2.28 -1.69
CA CYS A 48 -42.37 3.62 -1.93
C CYS A 48 -42.17 3.96 -3.42
N PRO A 49 -43.06 3.49 -4.32
CA PRO A 49 -42.92 3.68 -5.77
C PRO A 49 -42.82 5.14 -6.21
N GLU A 50 -43.47 6.05 -5.49
CA GLU A 50 -43.58 7.48 -5.80
C GLU A 50 -42.26 8.23 -5.62
N TRP A 51 -41.33 7.70 -4.84
CA TRP A 51 -40.09 8.37 -4.43
C TRP A 51 -38.85 7.92 -5.21
N GLY A 52 -38.99 6.96 -6.14
CA GLY A 52 -37.88 6.49 -6.95
C GLY A 52 -36.70 5.98 -6.11
N THR A 53 -35.46 6.27 -6.52
CA THR A 53 -34.26 5.91 -5.77
C THR A 53 -34.00 6.96 -4.69
N LEU A 54 -33.94 6.52 -3.44
CA LEU A 54 -33.60 7.36 -2.30
C LEU A 54 -32.22 7.00 -1.79
N TYR A 55 -31.40 8.02 -1.55
CA TYR A 55 -30.10 7.89 -0.89
C TYR A 55 -30.22 8.41 0.54
N LEU A 56 -29.80 7.59 1.49
CA LEU A 56 -29.76 7.97 2.90
C LEU A 56 -28.30 8.04 3.34
N ALA A 57 -27.84 9.24 3.68
CA ALA A 57 -26.58 9.41 4.39
C ALA A 57 -26.82 9.10 5.87
N SER A 58 -26.02 8.20 6.43
CA SER A 58 -26.10 7.75 7.82
C SER A 58 -24.72 7.67 8.44
N TYR A 59 -24.65 7.59 9.77
CA TYR A 59 -23.40 7.47 10.53
C TYR A 59 -23.38 6.14 11.27
N ASP A 60 -23.43 5.06 10.51
CA ASP A 60 -23.66 3.70 11.01
C ASP A 60 -22.61 2.71 10.47
N GLY A 61 -21.53 3.21 9.88
CA GLY A 61 -20.37 2.43 9.43
C GLY A 61 -19.32 2.24 10.51
N ASN A 62 -18.59 1.13 10.42
CA ASN A 62 -17.49 0.79 11.31
C ASN A 62 -16.24 0.43 10.51
N ALA A 63 -15.08 0.67 11.13
CA ALA A 63 -13.80 0.21 10.62
C ALA A 63 -12.88 -0.22 11.76
N ALA A 64 -12.00 -1.16 11.47
CA ALA A 64 -10.95 -1.61 12.36
C ALA A 64 -9.64 -1.74 11.58
N TYR A 65 -8.56 -1.24 12.16
CA TYR A 65 -7.22 -1.33 11.62
C TYR A 65 -6.28 -1.88 12.68
N HIS A 66 -5.47 -2.85 12.30
CA HIS A 66 -4.42 -3.43 13.13
C HIS A 66 -3.12 -3.47 12.34
N SER A 67 -2.00 -3.11 12.95
CA SER A 67 -0.69 -3.27 12.33
C SER A 67 0.41 -3.64 13.32
N GLY A 68 1.37 -4.41 12.80
CA GLY A 68 2.69 -4.59 13.39
C GLY A 68 3.70 -3.77 12.59
N GLN A 69 4.47 -2.92 13.27
CA GLN A 69 5.46 -2.03 12.69
C GLN A 69 6.84 -2.39 13.24
N PHE A 70 7.79 -2.63 12.36
CA PHE A 70 9.16 -2.97 12.68
C PHE A 70 10.08 -1.94 12.06
N LYS A 71 11.05 -1.47 12.82
CA LYS A 71 12.05 -0.50 12.36
C LYS A 71 13.42 -0.94 12.80
N MET A 72 14.38 -0.85 11.89
CA MET A 72 15.79 -1.10 12.15
C MET A 72 16.60 0.09 11.64
N HIS A 73 17.44 0.64 12.50
CA HIS A 73 18.28 1.79 12.20
C HIS A 73 19.72 1.51 12.59
N ARG A 74 20.62 1.60 11.61
CA ARG A 74 22.07 1.59 11.82
C ARG A 74 22.60 2.97 11.45
N PRO A 75 23.05 3.79 12.44
CA PRO A 75 23.80 5.00 12.17
C PRO A 75 25.04 4.70 11.31
N PHE A 76 25.58 5.71 10.64
CA PHE A 76 26.74 5.51 9.78
C PHE A 76 27.95 4.98 10.57
N SER A 77 28.37 3.76 10.27
CA SER A 77 29.48 3.09 10.94
C SER A 77 30.12 2.07 10.01
N GLY A 78 31.45 2.05 9.95
CA GLY A 78 32.18 1.12 9.07
C GLY A 78 31.77 1.23 7.60
N GLY A 79 31.47 2.44 7.12
CA GLY A 79 31.08 2.69 5.73
C GLY A 79 29.62 2.40 5.38
N LEU A 80 28.75 2.07 6.33
CA LEU A 80 27.33 1.80 6.04
C LEU A 80 26.42 2.54 7.03
N SER A 81 25.37 3.18 6.53
CA SER A 81 24.17 3.54 7.31
C SER A 81 22.94 2.95 6.63
N PHE A 82 21.94 2.59 7.42
CA PHE A 82 20.64 2.26 6.86
C PHE A 82 19.51 2.50 7.85
N LEU A 83 18.34 2.77 7.29
CA LEU A 83 17.08 2.83 8.00
C LEU A 83 16.05 2.04 7.20
N THR A 84 15.50 1.00 7.81
CA THR A 84 14.43 0.20 7.22
C THR A 84 13.22 0.14 8.13
N GLY A 85 12.05 0.11 7.51
CA GLY A 85 10.75 -0.06 8.14
C GLY A 85 9.93 -1.11 7.42
N TYR A 86 9.23 -1.94 8.18
CA TYR A 86 8.27 -2.91 7.67
C TYR A 86 6.97 -2.81 8.46
N THR A 87 5.86 -2.66 7.74
CA THR A 87 4.51 -2.64 8.31
C THR A 87 3.74 -3.81 7.73
N TRP A 88 3.27 -4.69 8.61
CA TRP A 88 2.17 -5.61 8.30
C TRP A 88 0.88 -4.99 8.82
N SER A 89 -0.15 -4.89 8.00
CA SER A 89 -1.42 -4.28 8.42
C SER A 89 -2.66 -5.02 7.92
N LYS A 90 -3.77 -4.89 8.65
CA LYS A 90 -5.08 -5.37 8.26
C LYS A 90 -6.12 -4.30 8.58
N ALA A 91 -6.74 -3.77 7.54
CA ALA A 91 -7.86 -2.83 7.60
C ALA A 91 -9.14 -3.54 7.13
N ILE A 92 -10.19 -3.48 7.95
CA ILE A 92 -11.54 -3.96 7.63
C ILE A 92 -12.51 -2.81 7.83
N ASP A 93 -13.49 -2.69 6.93
CA ASP A 93 -14.65 -1.82 7.14
C ASP A 93 -15.94 -2.51 6.65
N ASP A 94 -17.09 -1.90 6.87
CA ASP A 94 -18.41 -2.37 6.43
C ASP A 94 -19.21 -1.29 5.66
N ARG A 95 -18.50 -0.31 5.07
CA ARG A 95 -19.11 0.85 4.43
C ARG A 95 -19.41 0.63 2.95
N GLY A 96 -20.59 1.07 2.52
CA GLY A 96 -21.07 1.05 1.13
C GLY A 96 -20.82 2.36 0.39
N GLY A 97 -19.83 3.16 0.81
CA GLY A 97 -19.55 4.50 0.30
C GLY A 97 -20.17 5.62 1.14
N THR A 98 -19.80 6.85 0.81
CA THR A 98 -20.11 8.10 1.53
C THR A 98 -20.96 9.02 0.66
N PHE A 99 -20.81 8.92 -0.66
CA PHE A 99 -21.57 9.66 -1.67
C PHE A 99 -21.64 8.86 -2.98
N VAL A 100 -22.57 9.24 -3.85
CA VAL A 100 -22.76 8.60 -5.16
C VAL A 100 -21.54 8.89 -6.04
N GLY A 101 -20.96 7.85 -6.65
CA GLY A 101 -19.78 8.01 -7.50
C GLY A 101 -18.44 7.96 -6.77
N GLU A 102 -18.41 7.59 -5.48
CA GLU A 102 -17.18 7.25 -4.74
C GLU A 102 -16.53 5.96 -5.27
N ALA A 103 -16.03 5.96 -6.52
CA ALA A 103 -15.30 4.85 -7.15
C ALA A 103 -15.88 3.45 -6.84
N ASP A 104 -15.07 2.55 -6.29
CA ASP A 104 -15.38 1.18 -5.89
C ASP A 104 -16.38 1.08 -4.71
N ARG A 105 -16.79 2.19 -4.11
CA ARG A 105 -17.79 2.27 -3.05
C ARG A 105 -19.04 3.05 -3.45
N GLY A 106 -19.01 3.82 -4.55
CA GLY A 106 -20.08 4.72 -4.95
C GLY A 106 -21.39 4.05 -5.38
N GLY A 107 -21.41 2.71 -5.46
CA GLY A 107 -22.58 1.91 -5.79
C GLY A 107 -23.51 1.60 -4.62
N GLY A 108 -23.15 1.95 -3.38
CA GLY A 108 -23.94 1.58 -2.20
C GLY A 108 -23.68 0.14 -1.75
N PHE A 109 -24.37 -0.27 -0.68
CA PHE A 109 -24.41 -1.67 -0.23
C PHE A 109 -25.05 -2.57 -1.30
N GLN A 110 -24.51 -3.76 -1.56
CA GLN A 110 -25.13 -4.76 -2.44
C GLN A 110 -26.57 -5.04 -2.01
N ASP A 111 -26.76 -5.27 -0.71
CA ASP A 111 -28.06 -5.40 -0.07
C ASP A 111 -28.16 -4.38 1.07
N SER A 112 -28.96 -3.33 0.87
CA SER A 112 -29.20 -2.28 1.86
C SER A 112 -29.95 -2.79 3.10
N TYR A 113 -30.59 -3.96 3.00
CA TYR A 113 -31.25 -4.62 4.13
C TYR A 113 -30.33 -5.61 4.85
N ASN A 114 -29.17 -5.93 4.29
CA ASN A 114 -28.18 -6.81 4.90
C ASN A 114 -26.75 -6.27 4.75
N ARG A 115 -26.46 -5.26 5.56
CA ARG A 115 -25.15 -4.57 5.60
C ARG A 115 -24.00 -5.47 6.06
N THR A 116 -24.28 -6.61 6.69
CA THR A 116 -23.22 -7.53 7.13
C THR A 116 -22.40 -8.10 5.97
N LEU A 117 -23.00 -8.15 4.76
CA LEU A 117 -22.37 -8.59 3.52
C LEU A 117 -21.25 -7.66 3.03
N GLU A 118 -21.13 -6.48 3.64
CA GLU A 118 -20.20 -5.42 3.25
C GLU A 118 -18.94 -5.45 4.12
N LYS A 119 -18.95 -6.23 5.21
CA LYS A 119 -17.75 -6.42 6.02
C LYS A 119 -16.67 -7.11 5.18
N GLY A 120 -15.59 -6.40 4.92
CA GLY A 120 -14.51 -6.83 4.04
C GLY A 120 -13.25 -6.02 4.27
N LEU A 121 -12.19 -6.30 3.51
CA LEU A 121 -10.98 -5.46 3.57
C LEU A 121 -11.36 -4.02 3.20
N ALA A 122 -10.73 -3.04 3.84
CA ALA A 122 -10.87 -1.65 3.40
C ALA A 122 -10.10 -1.46 2.08
N GLY A 123 -10.55 -0.55 1.20
CA GLY A 123 -9.81 -0.27 -0.05
C GLY A 123 -8.40 0.27 0.19
N GLN A 124 -8.14 0.80 1.39
CA GLN A 124 -6.82 1.25 1.83
C GLN A 124 -5.98 0.15 2.52
N ASP A 125 -6.40 -1.12 2.51
CA ASP A 125 -5.65 -2.23 3.11
C ASP A 125 -4.38 -2.53 2.32
N ILE A 126 -3.26 -1.95 2.74
CA ILE A 126 -1.94 -2.32 2.25
C ILE A 126 -1.34 -3.33 3.25
N ARG A 127 -1.49 -4.61 2.91
CA ARG A 127 -1.14 -5.73 3.80
C ARG A 127 0.32 -5.74 4.22
N HIS A 128 1.22 -5.50 3.28
CA HIS A 128 2.66 -5.43 3.52
C HIS A 128 3.20 -4.15 2.91
N ARG A 129 3.98 -3.40 3.68
CA ARG A 129 4.76 -2.26 3.19
C ARG A 129 6.16 -2.29 3.78
N PHE A 130 7.16 -2.28 2.92
CA PHE A 130 8.57 -2.28 3.23
C PHE A 130 9.21 -1.02 2.65
N VAL A 131 10.04 -0.35 3.44
CA VAL A 131 10.88 0.75 3.00
C VAL A 131 12.29 0.52 3.52
N LEU A 132 13.29 0.66 2.65
CA LEU A 132 14.71 0.63 3.00
C LEU A 132 15.38 1.86 2.42
N ASN A 133 16.15 2.55 3.26
CA ASN A 133 17.06 3.61 2.85
C ASN A 133 18.46 3.19 3.32
N PHE A 134 19.46 3.20 2.44
CA PHE A 134 20.83 2.94 2.86
C PHE A 134 21.83 3.84 2.13
N VAL A 135 22.95 4.08 2.79
CA VAL A 135 24.15 4.70 2.21
C VAL A 135 25.33 3.79 2.51
N TYR A 136 26.07 3.43 1.48
CA TYR A 136 27.25 2.59 1.57
C TYR A 136 28.46 3.25 0.91
N GLU A 137 29.50 3.48 1.68
CA GLU A 137 30.81 3.92 1.21
C GLU A 137 31.61 2.69 0.75
N LEU A 138 31.94 2.66 -0.54
CA LEU A 138 32.74 1.58 -1.12
C LEU A 138 34.14 1.58 -0.49
N SER A 139 34.63 0.40 -0.12
CA SER A 139 35.89 0.25 0.61
C SER A 139 37.15 0.34 -0.26
N PHE A 140 37.17 1.24 -1.24
CA PHE A 140 38.30 1.44 -2.16
C PHE A 140 39.12 2.68 -1.78
N GLY A 141 40.45 2.61 -1.91
CA GLY A 141 41.36 3.77 -1.77
C GLY A 141 42.23 3.78 -0.50
N LYS A 142 43.02 4.85 -0.34
CA LYS A 142 44.03 4.98 0.73
C LYS A 142 43.36 4.93 2.12
N GLY A 143 43.71 3.95 2.93
CA GLY A 143 43.15 3.75 4.27
C GLY A 143 41.87 2.89 4.35
N LYS A 144 41.44 2.27 3.24
CA LYS A 144 40.33 1.31 3.18
C LYS A 144 40.83 -0.13 2.92
N SER A 145 39.94 -1.12 3.03
CA SER A 145 40.30 -2.55 2.94
C SER A 145 40.67 -3.01 1.52
N LEU A 146 40.20 -2.33 0.46
CA LEU A 146 40.47 -2.67 -0.94
C LEU A 146 41.24 -1.54 -1.63
N LEU A 147 42.18 -1.88 -2.52
CA LEU A 147 43.02 -0.92 -3.26
C LEU A 147 43.74 0.11 -2.34
N SER A 148 44.24 -0.38 -1.21
CA SER A 148 44.85 0.42 -0.13
C SER A 148 46.21 1.04 -0.47
N LYS A 149 46.89 0.53 -1.52
CA LYS A 149 48.12 1.10 -2.05
C LYS A 149 47.77 2.42 -2.75
N GLY A 150 48.07 3.54 -2.11
CA GLY A 150 47.87 4.88 -2.66
C GLY A 150 48.54 5.08 -4.02
N GLY A 151 48.09 6.10 -4.77
CA GLY A 151 48.52 6.39 -6.15
C GLY A 151 47.33 6.81 -7.03
N ILE A 152 47.53 6.83 -8.35
CA ILE A 152 46.47 7.16 -9.34
C ILE A 152 45.26 6.23 -9.19
N SER A 153 45.47 4.95 -8.89
CA SER A 153 44.41 3.97 -8.62
C SER A 153 43.60 4.34 -7.36
N GLY A 154 44.24 4.75 -6.27
CA GLY A 154 43.55 5.21 -5.07
C GLY A 154 42.73 6.50 -5.29
N ALA A 155 43.20 7.38 -6.18
CA ALA A 155 42.47 8.61 -6.56
C ALA A 155 41.30 8.33 -7.53
N ILE A 156 41.42 7.33 -8.40
CA ILE A 156 40.35 6.94 -9.34
C ILE A 156 39.26 6.13 -8.65
N PHE A 157 39.63 5.19 -7.78
CA PHE A 157 38.69 4.25 -7.17
C PHE A 157 38.24 4.63 -5.76
N GLY A 158 38.89 5.59 -5.10
CA GLY A 158 38.47 6.08 -3.77
C GLY A 158 37.30 7.05 -3.79
N GLY A 159 36.62 7.18 -2.65
CA GLY A 159 35.59 8.21 -2.41
C GLY A 159 34.20 7.90 -2.94
N TRP A 160 33.96 6.70 -3.49
CA TRP A 160 32.63 6.33 -3.97
C TRP A 160 31.67 6.02 -2.81
N GLN A 161 30.50 6.64 -2.87
CA GLN A 161 29.36 6.33 -2.01
C GLN A 161 28.16 5.99 -2.89
N ILE A 162 27.43 4.98 -2.45
CA ILE A 162 26.20 4.50 -3.05
C ILE A 162 25.07 4.82 -2.08
N SER A 163 23.96 5.37 -2.57
CA SER A 163 22.74 5.51 -1.81
C SER A 163 21.56 4.91 -2.56
N SER A 164 20.59 4.39 -1.80
CA SER A 164 19.40 3.81 -2.42
C SER A 164 18.20 3.87 -1.49
N ILE A 165 17.03 4.00 -2.13
CA ILE A 165 15.72 3.91 -1.52
C ILE A 165 14.95 2.79 -2.21
N VAL A 166 14.46 1.83 -1.44
CA VAL A 166 13.60 0.75 -1.94
C VAL A 166 12.27 0.84 -1.21
N THR A 167 11.18 0.92 -1.97
CA THR A 167 9.82 0.81 -1.43
C THR A 167 9.14 -0.38 -2.09
N SER A 168 8.61 -1.30 -1.30
CA SER A 168 7.78 -2.41 -1.78
C SER A 168 6.50 -2.47 -0.98
N GLN A 169 5.37 -2.68 -1.66
CA GLN A 169 4.10 -2.93 -0.99
C GLN A 169 3.19 -3.85 -1.81
N THR A 170 2.31 -4.57 -1.12
CA THR A 170 1.18 -5.25 -1.76
C THR A 170 0.18 -4.23 -2.33
N GLY A 171 -0.64 -4.67 -3.28
CA GLY A 171 -1.69 -3.82 -3.85
C GLY A 171 -2.87 -3.63 -2.92
N SER A 172 -3.67 -2.61 -3.21
CA SER A 172 -4.98 -2.42 -2.60
C SER A 172 -5.95 -3.51 -3.03
N PRO A 173 -6.83 -3.98 -2.15
CA PRO A 173 -7.89 -4.88 -2.54
C PRO A 173 -8.99 -4.16 -3.31
N PHE A 174 -9.71 -4.86 -4.16
CA PHE A 174 -10.83 -4.31 -4.93
C PHE A 174 -11.96 -5.34 -5.10
N THR A 175 -13.14 -4.83 -5.45
CA THR A 175 -14.36 -5.64 -5.63
C THR A 175 -14.60 -5.91 -7.10
N VAL A 176 -14.79 -7.18 -7.44
CA VAL A 176 -15.25 -7.57 -8.78
C VAL A 176 -16.76 -7.40 -8.84
N VAL A 177 -17.21 -6.68 -9.87
CA VAL A 177 -18.63 -6.51 -10.19
C VAL A 177 -18.94 -7.12 -11.55
N GLN A 178 -20.19 -7.50 -11.75
CA GLN A 178 -20.71 -8.02 -13.02
C GLN A 178 -21.71 -7.04 -13.62
N ALA A 179 -21.89 -7.10 -14.94
CA ALA A 179 -22.87 -6.27 -15.63
C ALA A 179 -24.31 -6.71 -15.34
N PHE A 180 -24.54 -8.03 -15.36
CA PHE A 180 -25.85 -8.62 -15.18
C PHE A 180 -26.39 -8.42 -13.76
N ASN A 181 -27.68 -8.11 -13.66
CA ASN A 181 -28.36 -7.89 -12.40
C ASN A 181 -29.12 -9.15 -11.96
N GLY A 182 -28.39 -10.15 -11.45
CA GLY A 182 -29.01 -11.43 -11.03
C GLY A 182 -30.00 -11.30 -9.88
N ALA A 183 -29.90 -10.24 -9.08
CA ALA A 183 -30.85 -9.95 -8.03
C ALA A 183 -32.10 -9.23 -8.55
N ASN A 184 -32.04 -8.63 -9.74
CA ASN A 184 -33.09 -7.76 -10.27
C ASN A 184 -33.49 -6.67 -9.26
N THR A 185 -32.50 -5.95 -8.75
CA THR A 185 -32.63 -4.81 -7.82
C THR A 185 -32.15 -3.51 -8.46
N ASP A 186 -32.56 -2.37 -7.93
CA ASP A 186 -32.35 -1.04 -8.53
C ASP A 186 -31.15 -0.27 -7.94
N GLY A 187 -30.27 -0.96 -7.22
CA GLY A 187 -29.04 -0.36 -6.70
C GLY A 187 -28.16 -1.36 -5.97
N GLY A 188 -27.07 -0.85 -5.40
CA GLY A 188 -26.03 -1.67 -4.80
C GLY A 188 -24.99 -2.16 -5.81
N GLN A 189 -23.84 -2.60 -5.30
CA GLN A 189 -22.86 -3.30 -6.13
C GLN A 189 -23.38 -4.68 -6.52
N ARG A 190 -23.22 -5.02 -7.80
CA ARG A 190 -23.59 -6.33 -8.34
C ARG A 190 -22.37 -7.24 -8.30
N ARG A 191 -22.16 -7.96 -7.19
CA ARG A 191 -21.07 -8.93 -7.10
C ARG A 191 -21.51 -10.29 -7.69
N PRO A 192 -20.62 -10.99 -8.40
CA PRO A 192 -20.88 -12.34 -8.90
C PRO A 192 -20.85 -13.40 -7.78
N ASP A 193 -20.98 -14.67 -8.13
CA ASP A 193 -20.58 -15.75 -7.23
C ASP A 193 -19.06 -15.97 -7.27
N LEU A 194 -18.48 -16.25 -6.11
CA LEU A 194 -17.14 -16.79 -5.97
C LEU A 194 -17.20 -18.32 -5.93
N ILE A 195 -16.49 -18.96 -6.85
CA ILE A 195 -16.44 -20.42 -7.01
C ILE A 195 -15.01 -20.99 -6.93
N GLY A 196 -14.01 -20.13 -6.75
CA GLY A 196 -12.59 -20.50 -6.62
C GLY A 196 -11.80 -19.42 -5.88
N ASN A 197 -10.48 -19.56 -5.82
CA ASN A 197 -9.61 -18.53 -5.25
C ASN A 197 -9.25 -17.49 -6.33
N PRO A 198 -9.74 -16.24 -6.25
CA PRO A 198 -9.47 -15.24 -7.28
C PRO A 198 -8.02 -14.76 -7.27
N ASN A 199 -7.27 -15.01 -6.19
CA ASN A 199 -5.88 -14.55 -6.05
C ASN A 199 -4.85 -15.53 -6.65
N ASP A 200 -5.27 -16.64 -7.26
CA ASP A 200 -4.38 -17.60 -7.93
C ASP A 200 -4.22 -17.32 -9.43
N GLY A 201 -4.54 -16.08 -9.86
CA GLY A 201 -4.36 -15.65 -11.24
C GLY A 201 -2.90 -15.46 -11.66
N PRO A 202 -2.64 -15.25 -12.97
CA PRO A 202 -1.28 -15.23 -13.53
C PRO A 202 -0.48 -13.96 -13.22
N ARG A 203 -1.05 -12.96 -12.51
CA ARG A 203 -0.38 -11.71 -12.09
C ARG A 203 0.29 -10.94 -13.26
N THR A 204 -0.37 -10.91 -14.41
CA THR A 204 0.07 -10.15 -15.59
C THR A 204 -0.75 -8.87 -15.76
N VAL A 205 -0.27 -7.95 -16.62
CA VAL A 205 -1.02 -6.74 -16.99
C VAL A 205 -2.37 -7.09 -17.64
N LYS A 206 -2.42 -8.15 -18.46
CA LYS A 206 -3.65 -8.58 -19.15
C LYS A 206 -4.64 -9.29 -18.21
N GLN A 207 -4.11 -10.03 -17.24
CA GLN A 207 -4.91 -10.78 -16.29
C GLN A 207 -4.16 -10.84 -14.96
N TRP A 208 -4.60 -10.02 -14.02
CA TRP A 208 -3.98 -9.96 -12.70
C TRP A 208 -4.50 -11.04 -11.75
N PHE A 209 -5.77 -11.40 -11.87
CA PHE A 209 -6.48 -12.31 -10.98
C PHE A 209 -7.16 -13.42 -11.77
N ASP A 210 -7.55 -14.51 -11.11
CA ASP A 210 -8.28 -15.59 -11.77
C ASP A 210 -9.73 -15.17 -11.98
N THR A 211 -10.10 -14.91 -13.23
CA THR A 211 -11.46 -14.54 -13.62
C THR A 211 -12.39 -15.77 -13.59
N GLY A 212 -11.85 -16.98 -13.73
CA GLY A 212 -12.59 -18.24 -13.63
C GLY A 212 -13.05 -18.55 -12.20
N ALA A 213 -12.46 -17.90 -11.20
CA ALA A 213 -12.93 -17.93 -9.82
C ALA A 213 -14.29 -17.26 -9.63
N PHE A 214 -14.80 -16.55 -10.64
CA PHE A 214 -16.08 -15.87 -10.61
C PHE A 214 -17.08 -16.47 -11.60
N ARG A 215 -18.31 -16.66 -11.12
CA ARG A 215 -19.44 -17.10 -11.95
C ARG A 215 -20.53 -16.05 -11.89
N GLU A 216 -20.98 -15.61 -13.06
CA GLU A 216 -22.14 -14.72 -13.16
C GLU A 216 -23.36 -15.39 -12.49
N ASN A 217 -24.03 -14.68 -11.58
CA ASN A 217 -25.13 -15.24 -10.81
C ASN A 217 -26.49 -15.18 -11.54
N ARG A 218 -26.46 -15.28 -12.87
CA ARG A 218 -27.62 -15.17 -13.75
C ARG A 218 -28.56 -16.38 -13.56
N PRO A 219 -29.87 -16.17 -13.30
CA PRO A 219 -30.82 -17.27 -13.27
C PRO A 219 -31.03 -17.85 -14.68
N ALA A 220 -31.26 -19.17 -14.74
CA ALA A 220 -31.58 -19.85 -16.00
C ALA A 220 -32.91 -19.34 -16.59
N ASP A 221 -33.91 -19.11 -15.73
CA ASP A 221 -35.13 -18.40 -16.10
C ASP A 221 -35.00 -16.92 -15.70
N THR A 222 -34.76 -16.06 -16.69
CA THR A 222 -34.63 -14.61 -16.47
C THR A 222 -35.96 -13.93 -16.15
N VAL A 223 -37.09 -14.62 -16.30
CA VAL A 223 -38.44 -14.13 -16.00
C VAL A 223 -38.85 -14.54 -14.58
N ASN A 224 -38.67 -15.81 -14.21
CA ASN A 224 -39.16 -16.36 -12.93
C ASN A 224 -38.07 -16.63 -11.87
N GLY A 225 -36.79 -16.56 -12.24
CA GLY A 225 -35.67 -16.62 -11.29
C GLY A 225 -35.05 -18.01 -11.15
N PRO A 226 -34.26 -18.25 -10.08
CA PRO A 226 -34.23 -17.51 -8.82
C PRO A 226 -33.45 -16.19 -8.89
N PHE A 227 -34.05 -15.09 -8.43
CA PHE A 227 -33.39 -13.80 -8.30
C PHE A 227 -32.63 -13.71 -6.98
N ARG A 228 -31.33 -13.46 -7.03
CA ARG A 228 -30.49 -13.41 -5.82
C ARG A 228 -29.26 -12.53 -6.00
N PHE A 229 -28.71 -12.10 -4.88
CA PHE A 229 -27.38 -11.50 -4.84
C PHE A 229 -26.29 -12.55 -5.05
N GLY A 230 -25.12 -12.12 -5.52
CA GLY A 230 -23.93 -12.98 -5.59
C GLY A 230 -23.29 -13.13 -4.21
N ASN A 231 -22.55 -14.22 -4.03
CA ASN A 231 -21.91 -14.55 -2.75
C ASN A 231 -20.46 -14.03 -2.62
N ALA A 232 -19.86 -13.46 -3.67
CA ALA A 232 -18.50 -12.95 -3.59
C ALA A 232 -18.41 -11.84 -2.55
N GLY A 233 -17.41 -11.91 -1.66
CA GLY A 233 -17.15 -10.87 -0.65
C GLY A 233 -16.69 -9.55 -1.27
N ARG A 234 -16.81 -8.46 -0.51
CA ARG A 234 -16.24 -7.16 -0.89
C ARG A 234 -14.72 -7.20 -0.73
N HIS A 235 -13.98 -6.60 -1.68
CA HIS A 235 -12.53 -6.42 -1.59
C HIS A 235 -11.74 -7.73 -1.39
N ILE A 236 -12.14 -8.80 -2.09
CA ILE A 236 -11.50 -10.11 -1.99
C ILE A 236 -10.35 -10.34 -2.98
N VAL A 237 -10.20 -9.48 -3.99
CA VAL A 237 -9.10 -9.56 -4.96
C VAL A 237 -8.02 -8.56 -4.58
N ILE A 238 -6.77 -9.00 -4.44
CA ILE A 238 -5.63 -8.12 -4.16
C ILE A 238 -5.04 -7.64 -5.48
N GLY A 239 -5.07 -6.32 -5.70
CA GLY A 239 -4.54 -5.67 -6.89
C GLY A 239 -3.01 -5.70 -6.99
N PRO A 240 -2.44 -5.12 -8.07
CA PRO A 240 -1.01 -5.01 -8.24
C PRO A 240 -0.32 -4.26 -7.10
N GLY A 241 0.77 -4.85 -6.61
CA GLY A 241 1.67 -4.18 -5.69
C GLY A 241 2.52 -3.14 -6.39
N LEU A 242 3.32 -2.44 -5.59
CA LEU A 242 4.31 -1.48 -6.05
C LEU A 242 5.69 -1.96 -5.60
N VAL A 243 6.66 -1.89 -6.50
CA VAL A 243 8.09 -1.97 -6.17
C VAL A 243 8.77 -0.80 -6.86
N ASN A 244 9.31 0.13 -6.06
CA ASN A 244 10.11 1.25 -6.54
C ASN A 244 11.52 1.15 -5.99
N TRP A 245 12.51 1.39 -6.85
CA TRP A 245 13.91 1.34 -6.48
C TRP A 245 14.64 2.55 -7.09
N ASP A 246 15.04 3.46 -6.22
CA ASP A 246 15.85 4.62 -6.58
C ASP A 246 17.30 4.37 -6.13
N PHE A 247 18.26 4.78 -6.96
CA PHE A 247 19.69 4.55 -6.74
C PHE A 247 20.49 5.77 -7.17
N ALA A 248 21.52 6.09 -6.40
CA ALA A 248 22.52 7.08 -6.77
C ALA A 248 23.93 6.59 -6.39
N ALA A 249 24.90 7.01 -7.19
CA ALA A 249 26.32 6.85 -6.89
C ALA A 249 26.98 8.21 -7.04
N TYR A 250 27.81 8.57 -6.08
CA TYR A 250 28.57 9.82 -6.10
C TYR A 250 29.99 9.56 -5.62
N LYS A 251 30.91 10.40 -6.08
CA LYS A 251 32.32 10.32 -5.75
C LYS A 251 32.74 11.57 -5.02
N GLU A 252 33.27 11.39 -3.82
CA GLU A 252 33.86 12.45 -3.04
C GLU A 252 35.30 12.70 -3.51
N LEU A 253 35.58 13.92 -3.96
CA LEU A 253 36.90 14.35 -4.41
C LEU A 253 37.53 15.23 -3.34
N HIS A 254 38.59 14.74 -2.69
CA HIS A 254 39.37 15.54 -1.76
C HIS A 254 40.46 16.27 -2.54
N LEU A 255 40.30 17.57 -2.74
CA LEU A 255 41.34 18.42 -3.34
C LEU A 255 42.42 18.69 -2.28
N ALA A 256 43.67 18.32 -2.57
CA ALA A 256 44.80 18.72 -1.73
C ALA A 256 45.00 20.24 -1.86
N SER A 257 45.04 20.95 -0.73
CA SER A 257 45.45 22.36 -0.70
C SER A 257 46.87 22.48 -1.25
N ALA A 258 47.07 23.31 -2.27
CA ALA A 258 48.40 23.64 -2.77
C ALA A 258 49.26 24.18 -1.62
N GLY A 259 50.44 23.59 -1.43
CA GLY A 259 51.34 23.91 -0.33
C GLY A 259 51.68 25.40 -0.29
N THR A 260 51.71 25.95 0.92
CA THR A 260 52.23 27.28 1.21
C THR A 260 53.64 27.39 0.64
N PHE A 261 53.84 28.26 -0.35
CA PHE A 261 55.15 28.61 -0.86
C PHE A 261 55.84 29.47 0.21
N ASN A 262 56.57 28.84 1.13
CA ASN A 262 57.54 29.55 1.95
C ASN A 262 58.79 29.75 1.07
N SER A 263 58.90 30.93 0.45
CA SER A 263 60.21 31.39 -0.04
C SER A 263 61.07 31.67 1.20
N GLY A 264 61.92 30.71 1.54
CA GLY A 264 63.00 30.96 2.48
C GLY A 264 64.00 31.91 1.84
N GLU A 265 63.92 33.20 2.18
CA GLU A 265 65.08 34.07 2.11
C GLU A 265 65.97 33.76 3.32
N ASN A 266 66.95 32.89 3.10
CA ASN A 266 68.13 32.84 3.97
C ASN A 266 69.10 33.92 3.52
N SER A 267 69.56 34.65 4.53
CA SER A 267 70.41 35.83 4.54
C SER A 267 71.88 35.58 4.15
N LEU A 268 72.67 36.67 4.22
CA LEU A 268 74.15 36.84 4.21
C LEU A 268 74.64 37.47 2.87
N ILE A 269 75.43 38.55 2.81
CA ILE A 269 76.62 38.99 3.56
C ILE A 269 76.85 40.53 3.41
N SER A 270 77.55 41.11 4.41
CA SER A 270 78.27 42.41 4.56
C SER A 270 77.49 43.71 4.70
#